data_AF-A0A7S3WFJ6-F1
#
_entry.id   AF-A0A7S3WFJ6-F1
#
_cell.length_a   1.000
_cell.length_b   1.000
_cell.length_c   1.000
_cell.angle_alpha   90.00
_cell.angle_beta   90.00
_cell.angle_gamma   90.00
#
_symmetry.space_group_name_H-M   'P 1'
#
loop_
_entity.id
_entity.type
_entity.pdbx_description
1 polymer ?
#
loop_
_entity_poly.entity_id
_entity_poly.type
_entity_poly.pdbx_seq_one_letter_code
_entity_poly.pdbx_strand_id
1 'polypeptide(L)'
;RLLRGCARGMAYLHSLNPPIIHRDLKSQNLLLAEDYTLKVADFGLACEYLRSDHSQAMSRVGSVQWAAPEVLLGEAYSHKCDLWSFGVVCWELLTAAIPFHGLSEVTVATKVALDGMRLPVPTGAPRPLLRLMARCWAEDPRRRPEFRALVSFLEDLAAIAGASPPPPAAISLPVSELRSSPLGGASGPAGAARAHLTLADLSGP
;
A
#
# COMPACT_ATOMS: atom_id res chain seq x y z
N ARG A 1 13.43 -1.56 3.70
CA ARG A 1 14.12 -1.28 2.40
C ARG A 1 13.13 -1.07 1.26
N LEU A 2 12.23 -2.03 0.98
CA LEU A 2 11.26 -1.97 -0.12
C LEU A 2 10.34 -0.73 -0.06
N LEU A 3 9.67 -0.49 1.08
CA LEU A 3 8.81 0.69 1.28
C LEU A 3 9.52 2.01 0.95
N ARG A 4 10.78 2.14 1.35
CA ARG A 4 11.60 3.32 1.07
C ARG A 4 11.87 3.48 -0.43
N GLY A 5 12.16 2.39 -1.14
CA GLY A 5 12.36 2.40 -2.60
C GLY A 5 11.09 2.85 -3.34
N CYS A 6 9.94 2.26 -2.98
CA CYS A 6 8.64 2.65 -3.53
C CYS A 6 8.32 4.12 -3.24
N ALA A 7 8.45 4.56 -1.98
CA ALA A 7 8.20 5.94 -1.59
C ALA A 7 9.10 6.96 -2.33
N ARG A 8 10.37 6.62 -2.57
CA ARG A 8 11.29 7.45 -3.37
C ARG A 8 10.86 7.56 -4.83
N GLY A 9 10.51 6.43 -5.45
CA GLY A 9 10.02 6.43 -6.83
C GLY A 9 8.77 7.29 -6.99
N MET A 10 7.80 7.14 -6.08
CA MET A 10 6.58 7.94 -6.10
C MET A 10 6.82 9.42 -5.74
N ALA A 11 7.73 9.71 -4.80
CA ALA A 11 8.12 11.08 -4.48
C ALA A 11 8.70 11.81 -5.70
N TYR A 12 9.45 11.09 -6.55
CA TYR A 12 9.96 11.63 -7.80
C TYR A 12 8.84 11.96 -8.79
N LEU A 13 7.90 11.03 -9.02
CA LEU A 13 6.77 11.29 -9.93
C LEU A 13 5.94 12.50 -9.51
N HIS A 14 5.66 12.60 -8.20
CA HIS A 14 4.86 13.68 -7.63
C HIS A 14 5.61 15.02 -7.55
N SER A 15 6.94 15.03 -7.68
CA SER A 15 7.74 16.26 -7.69
C SER A 15 7.93 16.87 -9.08
N LEU A 16 7.55 16.15 -10.15
CA LEU A 16 7.56 16.66 -11.51
C LEU A 16 6.58 17.85 -11.66
N ASN A 17 6.77 18.64 -12.71
CA ASN A 17 5.91 19.78 -13.01
C ASN A 17 5.44 19.73 -14.47
N PRO A 18 4.18 19.34 -14.73
CA PRO A 18 3.15 18.98 -13.74
C PRO A 18 3.43 17.65 -13.01
N PRO A 19 2.91 17.44 -11.78
CA PRO A 19 3.07 16.19 -11.05
C PRO A 19 2.47 15.02 -11.84
N ILE A 20 3.09 13.83 -11.80
CA ILE A 20 2.55 12.63 -12.44
C ILE A 20 1.83 11.77 -11.39
N ILE A 21 0.56 11.44 -11.63
CA ILE A 21 -0.23 10.48 -10.84
C ILE A 21 -0.07 9.09 -11.45
N HIS A 22 0.24 8.08 -10.64
CA HIS A 22 0.41 6.70 -11.12
C HIS A 22 -0.92 6.01 -11.40
N ARG A 23 -1.92 6.18 -10.53
CA ARG A 23 -3.29 5.64 -10.62
C ARG A 23 -3.45 4.11 -10.55
N ASP A 24 -2.38 3.34 -10.72
CA ASP A 24 -2.37 1.87 -10.51
C ASP A 24 -1.16 1.39 -9.68
N LEU A 25 -0.87 2.08 -8.58
CA LEU A 25 0.20 1.68 -7.69
C LEU A 25 -0.20 0.42 -6.90
N LYS A 26 0.47 -0.71 -7.13
CA LYS A 26 0.22 -1.99 -6.46
C LYS A 26 1.49 -2.82 -6.37
N SER A 27 1.52 -3.82 -5.49
CA SER A 27 2.69 -4.69 -5.30
C SER A 27 3.19 -5.35 -6.60
N GLN A 28 2.28 -5.72 -7.50
CA GLN A 28 2.60 -6.31 -8.82
C GLN A 28 3.32 -5.34 -9.76
N ASN A 29 3.15 -4.03 -9.57
CA ASN A 29 3.78 -2.97 -10.35
C ASN A 29 5.08 -2.47 -9.70
N LEU A 30 5.59 -3.19 -8.69
CA LEU A 30 6.87 -2.91 -8.04
C LEU A 30 7.88 -4.00 -8.40
N LEU A 31 8.80 -3.67 -9.29
CA LEU A 31 9.82 -4.59 -9.76
C LEU A 31 11.02 -4.57 -8.81
N LEU A 32 11.57 -5.74 -8.51
CA LEU A 32 12.74 -5.90 -7.67
C LEU A 32 13.93 -6.36 -8.52
N ALA A 33 15.00 -5.57 -8.53
CA ALA A 33 16.27 -5.98 -9.10
C ALA A 33 17.01 -6.93 -8.14
N GLU A 34 18.03 -7.63 -8.66
CA GLU A 34 18.82 -8.62 -7.90
C GLU A 34 19.48 -8.02 -6.66
N ASP A 35 19.85 -6.74 -6.70
CA ASP A 35 20.42 -5.99 -5.59
C ASP A 35 19.36 -5.49 -4.58
N TYR A 36 18.11 -5.96 -4.68
CA TYR A 36 16.95 -5.51 -3.89
C TYR A 36 16.63 -4.03 -4.07
N THR A 37 17.03 -3.43 -5.20
CA THR A 37 16.54 -2.12 -5.62
C THR A 37 15.15 -2.27 -6.21
N LEU A 38 14.19 -1.53 -5.62
CA LEU A 38 12.80 -1.52 -6.06
C LEU A 38 12.59 -0.40 -7.09
N LYS A 39 11.94 -0.72 -8.20
CA LYS A 39 11.55 0.20 -9.27
C LYS A 39 10.03 0.18 -9.44
N VAL A 40 9.43 1.36 -9.52
CA VAL A 40 8.01 1.51 -9.86
C VAL A 40 7.87 1.31 -11.38
N ALA A 41 6.88 0.52 -11.79
CA ALA A 41 6.62 0.15 -13.17
C ALA A 41 5.14 0.28 -13.52
N ASP A 42 4.82 0.04 -14.79
CA ASP A 42 3.47 0.11 -15.36
C ASP A 42 2.79 1.49 -15.22
N PHE A 43 3.22 2.39 -16.11
CA PHE A 43 2.68 3.74 -16.25
C PHE A 43 1.55 3.81 -17.29
N GLY A 44 0.95 2.67 -17.68
CA GLY A 44 -0.11 2.63 -18.71
C GLY A 44 -1.35 3.43 -18.32
N LEU A 45 -1.55 3.64 -17.02
CA LEU A 45 -2.58 4.49 -16.45
C LEU A 45 -2.02 5.78 -15.85
N ALA A 46 -0.74 6.11 -16.00
CA ALA A 46 -0.21 7.35 -15.43
C ALA A 46 -0.77 8.59 -16.16
N CYS A 47 -0.91 9.72 -15.46
CA CYS A 47 -1.27 10.99 -16.09
C CYS A 47 -0.65 12.19 -15.38
N GLU A 48 -0.47 13.28 -16.14
CA GLU A 48 -0.12 14.57 -15.59
C GLU A 48 -1.28 15.17 -14.78
N TYR A 49 -0.97 15.75 -13.63
CA TYR A 49 -1.91 16.48 -12.80
C TYR A 49 -1.84 17.97 -13.13
N LEU A 50 -2.72 18.42 -14.02
CA LEU A 50 -2.83 19.82 -14.42
C LEU A 50 -3.72 20.58 -13.42
N ARG A 51 -3.11 21.33 -12.49
CA ARG A 51 -3.85 22.13 -11.49
C ARG A 51 -4.82 23.16 -12.08
N SER A 52 -4.56 23.61 -13.31
CA SER A 52 -5.38 24.59 -14.02
C SER A 52 -6.64 23.99 -14.64
N ASP A 53 -6.68 22.67 -14.81
CA ASP A 53 -7.85 21.96 -15.29
C ASP A 53 -8.53 21.29 -14.10
N HIS A 54 -9.52 21.97 -13.53
CA HIS A 54 -10.36 21.40 -12.48
C HIS A 54 -11.19 20.19 -12.97
N SER A 55 -11.05 19.77 -14.24
CA SER A 55 -11.42 18.43 -14.71
C SER A 55 -10.49 17.41 -14.07
N GLN A 56 -10.89 16.98 -12.89
CA GLN A 56 -10.13 16.07 -12.07
C GLN A 56 -9.89 14.78 -12.85
N ALA A 57 -8.86 14.01 -12.48
CA ALA A 57 -8.89 12.62 -12.84
C ALA A 57 -10.18 12.06 -12.20
N MET A 58 -11.17 11.75 -13.03
CA MET A 58 -12.53 11.30 -12.63
C MET A 58 -12.79 9.88 -13.12
N SER A 59 -11.87 9.33 -13.91
CA SER A 59 -11.95 7.98 -14.42
C SER A 59 -11.71 6.98 -13.28
N ARG A 60 -12.66 6.05 -13.10
CA ARG A 60 -12.48 4.84 -12.31
C ARG A 60 -11.46 3.94 -13.01
N VAL A 61 -10.19 4.09 -12.67
CA VAL A 61 -9.07 3.33 -13.24
C VAL A 61 -8.21 2.71 -12.14
N GLY A 62 -7.40 1.74 -12.54
CA GLY A 62 -6.53 1.00 -11.63
C GLY A 62 -7.23 -0.19 -10.99
N SER A 63 -6.47 -0.89 -10.15
CA SER A 63 -6.90 -2.13 -9.52
C SER A 63 -7.71 -1.85 -8.25
N VAL A 64 -8.95 -2.37 -8.19
CA VAL A 64 -9.96 -2.01 -7.18
C VAL A 64 -9.47 -2.16 -5.74
N GLN A 65 -8.69 -3.21 -5.44
CA GLN A 65 -8.20 -3.49 -4.09
C GLN A 65 -7.18 -2.46 -3.57
N TRP A 66 -6.52 -1.71 -4.47
CA TRP A 66 -5.55 -0.66 -4.13
C TRP A 66 -6.10 0.75 -4.33
N ALA A 67 -7.29 0.88 -4.92
CA ALA A 67 -7.87 2.17 -5.27
C ALA A 67 -8.41 2.90 -4.03
N ALA A 68 -8.25 4.23 -4.03
CA ALA A 68 -8.77 5.09 -2.98
C ALA A 68 -10.30 5.25 -3.08
N PRO A 69 -11.02 5.54 -1.98
CA PRO A 69 -12.47 5.71 -1.97
C PRO A 69 -12.96 6.70 -3.03
N GLU A 70 -12.29 7.84 -3.17
CA GLU A 70 -12.66 8.87 -4.14
C GLU A 70 -12.48 8.39 -5.60
N VAL A 71 -11.47 7.55 -5.87
CA VAL A 71 -11.28 6.94 -7.20
C VAL A 71 -12.40 5.93 -7.45
N LEU A 72 -12.74 5.12 -6.46
CA LEU A 72 -13.80 4.11 -6.52
C LEU A 72 -15.19 4.74 -6.67
N LEU A 73 -15.40 5.96 -6.18
CA LEU A 73 -16.64 6.72 -6.36
C LEU A 73 -16.75 7.36 -7.75
N GLY A 74 -15.67 7.38 -8.53
CA GLY A 74 -15.60 8.22 -9.73
C GLY A 74 -15.67 9.70 -9.38
N GLU A 75 -15.35 10.01 -8.13
CA GLU A 75 -15.11 11.37 -7.70
C GLU A 75 -13.77 11.80 -8.24
N ALA A 76 -13.45 12.99 -7.83
CA ALA A 76 -12.57 13.85 -8.51
C ALA A 76 -11.34 13.87 -7.59
N TYR A 77 -10.19 13.41 -8.10
CA TYR A 77 -9.03 13.06 -7.27
C TYR A 77 -7.71 13.72 -7.71
N SER A 78 -6.74 13.65 -6.81
CA SER A 78 -5.37 14.19 -6.99
C SER A 78 -4.34 13.08 -6.80
N HIS A 79 -3.05 13.43 -6.86
CA HIS A 79 -1.93 12.53 -6.55
C HIS A 79 -2.06 11.84 -5.19
N LYS A 80 -2.90 12.35 -4.28
CA LYS A 80 -3.24 11.73 -2.99
C LYS A 80 -3.89 10.35 -3.10
N CYS A 81 -4.43 9.96 -4.25
CA CYS A 81 -4.92 8.59 -4.45
C CYS A 81 -3.78 7.57 -4.37
N ASP A 82 -2.59 7.90 -4.89
CA ASP A 82 -1.44 6.99 -4.86
C ASP A 82 -0.94 6.72 -3.43
N LEU A 83 -1.18 7.65 -2.50
CA LEU A 83 -0.81 7.50 -1.09
C LEU A 83 -1.67 6.43 -0.41
N TRP A 84 -2.95 6.37 -0.77
CA TRP A 84 -3.83 5.30 -0.31
C TRP A 84 -3.34 3.94 -0.81
N SER A 85 -3.03 3.85 -2.10
CA SER A 85 -2.51 2.65 -2.74
C SER A 85 -1.18 2.21 -2.11
N PHE A 86 -0.31 3.16 -1.76
CA PHE A 86 0.91 2.89 -0.99
C PHE A 86 0.62 2.31 0.40
N GLY A 87 -0.47 2.76 1.07
CA GLY A 87 -0.94 2.16 2.31
C GLY A 87 -1.31 0.69 2.15
N VAL A 88 -1.97 0.33 1.05
CA VAL A 88 -2.29 -1.07 0.71
C VAL A 88 -1.02 -1.88 0.44
N VAL A 89 -0.06 -1.35 -0.31
CA VAL A 89 1.26 -1.96 -0.49
C VAL A 89 1.99 -2.15 0.84
N CYS A 90 1.89 -1.19 1.76
CA CYS A 90 2.46 -1.31 3.09
C CYS A 90 1.84 -2.46 3.88
N TRP A 91 0.52 -2.61 3.80
CA TRP A 91 -0.16 -3.74 4.39
C TRP A 91 0.30 -5.08 3.81
N GLU A 92 0.38 -5.19 2.48
CA GLU A 92 0.86 -6.41 1.81
C GLU A 92 2.27 -6.79 2.26
N LEU A 93 3.18 -5.82 2.36
CA LEU A 93 4.55 -6.09 2.80
C LEU A 93 4.65 -6.48 4.28
N LEU A 94 3.70 -6.06 5.11
CA LEU A 94 3.65 -6.40 6.53
C LEU A 94 2.99 -7.77 6.79
N THR A 95 2.07 -8.19 5.94
CA THR A 95 1.26 -9.41 6.13
C THR A 95 1.63 -10.55 5.19
N ALA A 96 2.29 -10.25 4.07
CA ALA A 96 2.46 -11.15 2.92
C ALA A 96 1.13 -11.74 2.40
N ALA A 97 0.01 -11.04 2.63
CA ALA A 97 -1.33 -11.50 2.27
C ALA A 97 -1.91 -10.71 1.10
N ILE A 98 -2.91 -11.30 0.45
CA ILE A 98 -3.66 -10.67 -0.65
C ILE A 98 -4.67 -9.67 -0.06
N PRO A 99 -4.68 -8.39 -0.50
CA PRO A 99 -5.66 -7.41 -0.04
C PRO A 99 -7.09 -7.86 -0.30
N PHE A 100 -7.95 -7.76 0.71
CA PHE A 100 -9.39 -8.09 0.62
C PHE A 100 -9.68 -9.50 0.07
N HIS A 101 -8.79 -10.46 0.35
CA HIS A 101 -8.91 -11.83 -0.13
C HIS A 101 -10.32 -12.42 0.13
N GLY A 102 -10.89 -13.03 -0.91
CA GLY A 102 -12.21 -13.66 -0.86
C GLY A 102 -13.40 -12.72 -1.11
N LEU A 103 -13.17 -11.41 -1.31
CA LEU A 103 -14.22 -10.47 -1.72
C LEU A 103 -14.18 -10.22 -3.23
N SER A 104 -15.36 -10.08 -3.85
CA SER A 104 -15.44 -9.63 -5.24
C SER A 104 -15.07 -8.15 -5.38
N GLU A 105 -14.56 -7.75 -6.54
CA GLU A 105 -14.20 -6.34 -6.81
C GLU A 105 -15.36 -5.38 -6.53
N VAL A 106 -16.58 -5.73 -6.96
CA VAL A 106 -17.78 -4.91 -6.68
C VAL A 106 -18.00 -4.76 -5.17
N THR A 107 -17.80 -5.83 -4.39
CA THR A 107 -17.95 -5.78 -2.93
C THR A 107 -16.88 -4.90 -2.31
N VAL A 108 -15.62 -5.03 -2.75
CA VAL A 108 -14.52 -4.19 -2.25
C VAL A 108 -14.78 -2.72 -2.58
N ALA A 109 -15.13 -2.42 -3.83
CA ALA A 109 -15.44 -1.07 -4.27
C ALA A 109 -16.53 -0.43 -3.40
N THR A 110 -17.67 -1.11 -3.23
CA THR A 110 -18.79 -0.60 -2.44
C THR A 110 -18.42 -0.44 -0.97
N LYS A 111 -17.83 -1.46 -0.33
CA LYS A 111 -17.56 -1.41 1.12
C LYS A 111 -16.44 -0.43 1.49
N VAL A 112 -15.41 -0.30 0.65
CA VAL A 112 -14.33 0.66 0.87
C VAL A 112 -14.84 2.08 0.67
N ALA A 113 -15.61 2.31 -0.40
CA ALA A 113 -16.09 3.64 -0.76
C ALA A 113 -17.23 4.17 0.11
N LEU A 114 -18.16 3.30 0.52
CA LEU A 114 -19.40 3.72 1.20
C LEU A 114 -19.44 3.34 2.68
N ASP A 115 -18.88 2.19 3.05
CA ASP A 115 -18.98 1.66 4.42
C ASP A 115 -17.72 1.97 5.26
N GLY A 116 -16.75 2.68 4.69
CA GLY A 116 -15.48 2.99 5.36
C GLY A 116 -14.62 1.75 5.67
N MET A 117 -14.84 0.63 4.96
CA MET A 117 -14.07 -0.59 5.16
C MET A 117 -12.57 -0.34 4.92
N ARG A 118 -11.73 -0.97 5.75
CA ARG A 118 -10.27 -0.99 5.64
C ARG A 118 -9.74 -2.39 5.88
N LEU A 119 -8.51 -2.63 5.45
CA LEU A 119 -7.78 -3.87 5.76
C LEU A 119 -7.52 -3.96 7.28
N PRO A 120 -7.50 -5.18 7.85
CA PRO A 120 -7.28 -5.36 9.28
C PRO A 120 -5.86 -4.93 9.68
N VAL A 121 -5.71 -4.34 10.86
CA VAL A 121 -4.40 -3.93 11.36
C VAL A 121 -3.51 -5.17 11.59
N PRO A 122 -2.34 -5.29 10.94
CA PRO A 122 -1.44 -6.42 11.13
C PRO A 122 -0.97 -6.54 12.58
N THR A 123 -1.04 -7.75 13.14
CA THR A 123 -0.47 -8.04 14.47
C THR A 123 1.03 -8.29 14.37
N GLY A 124 1.79 -7.82 15.36
CA GLY A 124 3.25 -8.03 15.41
C GLY A 124 4.08 -7.10 14.51
N ALA A 125 3.46 -6.22 13.73
CA ALA A 125 4.17 -5.22 12.93
C ALA A 125 4.71 -4.06 13.81
N PRO A 126 5.84 -3.43 13.44
CA PRO A 126 6.37 -2.28 14.14
C PRO A 126 5.36 -1.12 14.18
N ARG A 127 5.06 -0.59 15.38
CA ARG A 127 4.13 0.53 15.58
C ARG A 127 4.37 1.74 14.65
N PRO A 128 5.62 2.15 14.35
CA PRO A 128 5.87 3.24 13.42
C PRO A 128 5.31 2.97 12.00
N LEU A 129 5.44 1.73 11.50
CA LEU A 129 4.92 1.34 10.19
C LEU A 129 3.39 1.24 10.20
N LEU A 130 2.80 0.74 11.29
CA LEU A 130 1.35 0.74 11.46
C LEU A 130 0.74 2.15 11.43
N ARG A 131 1.38 3.12 12.09
CA ARG A 131 0.96 4.53 12.05
C ARG A 131 1.11 5.14 10.65
N LEU A 132 2.22 4.85 9.96
CA LEU A 132 2.42 5.30 8.58
C LEU A 132 1.30 4.77 7.67
N MET A 133 1.00 3.47 7.75
CA MET A 133 -0.05 2.82 6.97
C MET A 133 -1.43 3.45 7.27
N ALA A 134 -1.76 3.66 8.55
CA ALA A 134 -3.01 4.28 8.95
C ALA A 134 -3.17 5.71 8.40
N ARG A 135 -2.10 6.53 8.42
CA ARG A 135 -2.10 7.88 7.87
C ARG A 135 -2.31 7.91 6.35
N CYS A 136 -1.84 6.89 5.64
CA CYS A 136 -2.10 6.74 4.21
C CYS A 136 -3.58 6.46 3.89
N TRP A 137 -4.34 5.88 4.81
CA TRP A 137 -5.77 5.55 4.66
C TRP A 137 -6.73 6.57 5.29
N ALA A 138 -6.25 7.79 5.54
CA ALA A 138 -7.11 8.88 5.97
C ALA A 138 -8.23 9.10 4.93
N GLU A 139 -9.46 9.22 5.42
CA GLU A 139 -10.66 9.44 4.59
C GLU A 139 -10.51 10.69 3.73
N ASP A 140 -10.24 11.84 4.38
CA ASP A 140 -9.91 13.08 3.68
C ASP A 140 -8.53 12.96 3.00
N PRO A 141 -8.45 13.01 1.65
CA PRO A 141 -7.19 12.88 0.91
C PRO A 141 -6.15 13.95 1.30
N ARG A 142 -6.60 15.12 1.79
CA ARG A 142 -5.71 16.21 2.21
C ARG A 142 -4.93 15.86 3.48
N ARG A 143 -5.49 14.98 4.33
CA ARG A 143 -4.84 14.50 5.57
C ARG A 143 -3.80 13.42 5.31
N ARG A 144 -3.80 12.81 4.11
CA ARG A 144 -2.78 11.84 3.71
C ARG A 144 -1.42 12.55 3.58
N PRO A 145 -0.33 11.96 4.08
CA PRO A 145 1.01 12.57 4.00
C PRO A 145 1.48 12.70 2.54
N GLU A 146 2.45 13.56 2.29
CA GLU A 146 3.14 13.59 0.99
C GLU A 146 4.22 12.49 0.94
N PHE A 147 4.52 11.93 -0.24
CA PHE A 147 5.57 10.92 -0.37
C PHE A 147 6.94 11.41 0.12
N ARG A 148 7.27 12.70 -0.06
CA ARG A 148 8.49 13.28 0.51
C ARG A 148 8.61 13.08 2.02
N ALA A 149 7.50 13.20 2.75
CA ALA A 149 7.46 13.02 4.20
C ALA A 149 7.56 11.54 4.56
N LEU A 150 6.98 10.65 3.74
CA LEU A 150 7.14 9.20 3.90
C LEU A 150 8.59 8.76 3.68
N VAL A 151 9.30 9.34 2.70
CA VAL A 151 10.71 9.07 2.45
C VAL A 151 11.55 9.41 3.67
N SER A 152 11.44 10.64 4.20
CA SER A 152 12.19 11.06 5.40
C SER A 152 11.89 10.14 6.58
N PHE A 153 10.61 9.86 6.85
CA PHE A 153 10.22 8.97 7.94
C PHE A 153 10.80 7.55 7.82
N LEU A 154 10.79 6.98 6.61
CA LEU A 154 11.33 5.64 6.36
C LEU A 154 12.86 5.59 6.38
N GLU A 155 13.52 6.71 6.11
CA GLU A 155 14.98 6.86 6.25
C GLU A 155 15.37 6.92 7.72
N ASP A 156 14.69 7.74 8.52
CA ASP A 156 14.90 7.82 9.97
C ASP A 156 14.67 6.47 10.64
N LEU A 157 13.56 5.79 10.29
CA LEU A 157 13.26 4.46 10.80
C LEU A 157 14.35 3.44 10.45
N ALA A 158 14.90 3.51 9.23
CA ALA A 158 15.95 2.61 8.79
C ALA A 158 17.30 2.90 9.48
N ALA A 159 17.58 4.16 9.80
CA ALA A 159 18.77 4.54 10.56
C ALA A 159 18.70 4.00 12.00
N ILE A 160 17.53 4.09 12.64
CA ILE A 160 17.30 3.57 14.01
C ILE A 160 17.38 2.04 14.04
N ALA A 161 16.90 1.35 13.00
CA ALA A 161 16.89 -0.11 12.94
C ALA A 161 18.27 -0.76 12.74
N GLY A 162 19.34 0.01 12.54
CA GLY A 162 20.72 -0.46 12.70
C GLY A 162 21.28 -1.45 11.67
N ALA A 163 20.58 -1.87 10.60
CA ALA A 163 21.20 -2.55 9.45
C ALA A 163 20.21 -2.82 8.29
N SER A 164 20.75 -2.91 7.08
CA SER A 164 20.14 -3.68 5.99
C SER A 164 20.08 -5.15 6.38
N PRO A 165 18.97 -5.87 6.18
CA PRO A 165 19.02 -7.32 6.20
C PRO A 165 19.97 -7.83 5.11
N PRO A 166 20.70 -8.94 5.33
CA PRO A 166 21.38 -9.64 4.25
C PRO A 166 20.36 -10.06 3.18
N PRO A 167 20.78 -10.19 1.91
CA PRO A 167 19.90 -10.72 0.88
C PRO A 167 19.38 -12.10 1.34
N PRO A 168 18.06 -12.36 1.35
CA PRO A 168 17.58 -13.73 1.50
C PRO A 168 18.27 -14.57 0.43
N ALA A 169 18.95 -15.64 0.85
CA ALA A 169 19.59 -16.59 -0.04
C ALA A 169 18.62 -16.89 -1.20
N ALA A 170 19.12 -16.74 -2.44
CA ALA A 170 18.35 -16.97 -3.64
C ALA A 170 17.51 -18.23 -3.45
N ILE A 171 16.20 -18.08 -3.50
CA ILE A 171 15.30 -19.22 -3.56
C ILE A 171 15.51 -19.83 -4.94
N SER A 172 16.54 -20.66 -5.07
CA SER A 172 16.69 -21.60 -6.18
C SER A 172 15.71 -22.74 -5.94
N LEU A 173 14.42 -22.46 -6.11
CA LEU A 173 13.44 -23.52 -6.24
C LEU A 173 13.34 -23.86 -7.74
N PRO A 174 13.60 -25.12 -8.14
CA PRO A 174 13.22 -25.58 -9.46
C PRO A 174 11.70 -25.45 -9.60
N VAL A 175 11.25 -25.01 -10.76
CA VAL A 175 9.85 -24.71 -11.13
C VAL A 175 8.89 -25.92 -11.01
N SER A 176 9.38 -27.09 -10.58
CA SER A 176 8.65 -28.36 -10.59
C SER A 176 7.75 -28.64 -9.38
N GLU A 177 7.83 -27.89 -8.26
CA GLU A 177 7.06 -28.23 -7.03
C GLU A 177 5.77 -27.41 -6.80
N LEU A 178 5.37 -26.56 -7.75
CA LEU A 178 4.14 -25.75 -7.59
C LEU A 178 2.82 -26.53 -7.83
N ARG A 179 2.79 -27.85 -7.62
CA ARG A 179 1.54 -28.62 -7.69
C ARG A 179 1.45 -29.65 -6.56
N SER A 180 0.31 -29.56 -5.89
CA SER A 180 -0.27 -30.47 -4.90
C SER A 180 0.25 -30.36 -3.47
N SER A 181 -0.58 -29.78 -2.59
CA SER A 181 -1.05 -30.53 -1.41
C SER A 181 -2.33 -29.95 -0.80
N PRO A 182 -3.14 -30.78 -0.11
CA PRO A 182 -4.54 -30.53 0.20
C PRO A 182 -4.78 -30.05 1.65
N LEU A 183 -6.04 -29.67 1.88
CA LEU A 183 -6.66 -29.32 3.15
C LEU A 183 -6.36 -30.31 4.29
N GLY A 184 -6.07 -29.78 5.48
CA GLY A 184 -6.06 -30.53 6.73
C GLY A 184 -6.02 -29.57 7.93
N GLY A 185 -7.10 -29.53 8.70
CA GLY A 185 -7.27 -28.63 9.84
C GLY A 185 -6.56 -29.09 11.12
N ALA A 186 -6.44 -28.15 12.07
CA ALA A 186 -6.31 -28.46 13.48
C ALA A 186 -6.79 -27.28 14.33
N SER A 187 -7.52 -27.62 15.39
CA SER A 187 -8.21 -26.76 16.35
C SER A 187 -7.44 -26.58 17.65
N GLY A 188 -7.49 -25.36 18.22
CA GLY A 188 -7.43 -25.05 19.66
C GLY A 188 -6.10 -24.48 20.22
N PRO A 189 -6.08 -23.87 21.43
CA PRO A 189 -7.15 -23.27 22.24
C PRO A 189 -6.94 -21.77 22.57
N ALA A 190 -7.89 -21.21 23.32
CA ALA A 190 -8.04 -19.82 23.74
C ALA A 190 -6.97 -19.30 24.72
N GLY A 191 -6.81 -17.96 24.79
CA GLY A 191 -6.35 -17.29 26.01
C GLY A 191 -5.23 -16.26 25.86
N ALA A 192 -5.51 -15.12 25.21
CA ALA A 192 -4.99 -13.82 25.62
C ALA A 192 -5.82 -12.74 24.92
N ALA A 193 -6.57 -11.94 25.67
CA ALA A 193 -7.16 -10.71 25.15
C ALA A 193 -6.01 -9.74 24.82
N ARG A 194 -5.39 -9.93 23.66
CA ARG A 194 -4.55 -8.91 23.04
C ARG A 194 -5.50 -7.78 22.66
N ALA A 195 -5.29 -6.59 23.22
CA ALA A 195 -5.98 -5.39 22.77
C ALA A 195 -5.83 -5.32 21.24
N HIS A 196 -6.94 -5.49 20.52
CA HIS A 196 -6.96 -5.39 19.07
C HIS A 196 -6.77 -3.91 18.72
N LEU A 197 -5.57 -3.57 18.24
CA LEU A 197 -5.30 -2.24 17.71
C LEU A 197 -6.22 -1.97 16.53
N THR A 198 -6.99 -0.89 16.61
CA THR A 198 -7.80 -0.38 15.52
C THR A 198 -7.03 0.72 14.77
N LEU A 199 -7.47 1.06 13.56
CA LEU A 199 -6.91 2.21 12.84
C LEU A 199 -7.13 3.53 13.59
N ALA A 200 -8.21 3.62 14.38
CA ALA A 200 -8.48 4.79 15.21
C ALA A 200 -7.39 4.97 16.28
N ASP A 201 -6.92 3.88 16.90
CA ASP A 201 -5.86 3.90 17.91
C ASP A 201 -4.50 4.36 17.34
N LEU A 202 -4.31 4.22 16.03
CA LEU A 202 -3.07 4.58 15.32
C LEU A 202 -3.11 5.99 14.71
N SER A 203 -4.29 6.63 14.70
CA SER A 203 -4.54 7.93 14.07
C SER A 203 -4.51 9.11 15.06
N GLY A 204 -4.25 8.84 16.35
CA GLY A 204 -4.04 9.86 17.38
C GLY A 204 -2.75 10.67 17.18
N PRO A 205 -2.63 11.83 17.85
CA PRO A 205 -1.49 12.75 17.69
C PRO A 205 -0.13 12.13 18.07
#